data_AF-G0EX17-F1
#
_entry.id   AF-G0EX17-F1
#
_cell.length_a   1.000
_cell.length_b   1.000
_cell.length_c   1.000
_cell.angle_alpha   90.00
_cell.angle_beta   90.00
_cell.angle_gamma   90.00
#
_symmetry.space_group_name_H-M   'P 1'
#
loop_
_entity.id
_entity.type
_entity.pdbx_description
1 polymer ?
#
loop_
_entity_poly.entity_id
_entity_poly.type
_entity_poly.pdbx_seq_one_letter_code
_entity_poly.pdbx_strand_id
1 'polypeptide(L)'
;MIDALASDVAVTWLGAVGCGLYLHFLWSRREAGAGTGLFLFGVLTALLAVRGFSWLFGGTLLAQLVFAAATLLPIAMTLFAEHLVRRHHPLGLKLLALGVSVVFFVINLFTDLSNNTPLLLAFLGCFAVVTASNGWFLLWLRDAELSDNEERLARAVVVVVALAVPLAATDFREELGHVPVRLGALGALAFVYVFLKLSESQRVVRGLLAHIAAALLFAVVLASVMALASRGPGPGFAEAGLRGMPVAIAWVLLTAIFVRIRAVSLAGDGNAFLRWLLHARLDTPEGFLHSLRRLPQTADHVVLGNAELADYALGALFDLAGRRREPVSIGDARAWARLREGDRVEAAEQLVDLLERHEMTHALLIARQPAQVVLLNLPQGANAAIGELRAAVILRLARHLGQREAA
;
A
#
# COMPACT_ATOMS: atom_id res chain seq x y z
N MET A 1 -1.76 -23.08 28.31
CA MET A 1 -1.05 -21.81 28.61
C MET A 1 -0.79 -21.12 27.28
N ILE A 2 -1.13 -19.84 27.09
CA ILE A 2 -0.52 -19.08 26.00
C ILE A 2 0.91 -18.80 26.48
N ASP A 3 1.87 -19.42 25.82
CA ASP A 3 3.29 -19.26 26.12
C ASP A 3 3.72 -17.84 25.74
N ALA A 4 4.49 -17.17 26.59
CA ALA A 4 4.95 -15.80 26.35
C ALA A 4 5.80 -15.74 25.07
N LEU A 5 6.59 -16.80 24.82
CA LEU A 5 7.38 -16.94 23.61
C LEU A 5 6.51 -17.03 22.35
N ALA A 6 5.40 -17.78 22.39
CA ALA A 6 4.48 -17.88 21.26
C ALA A 6 3.81 -16.54 20.95
N SER A 7 3.46 -15.75 21.97
CA SER A 7 2.94 -14.39 21.79
C SER A 7 3.99 -13.46 21.18
N ASP A 8 5.22 -13.48 21.69
CA ASP A 8 6.32 -12.65 21.19
C ASP A 8 6.59 -12.96 19.70
N VAL A 9 6.70 -14.25 19.35
CA VAL A 9 6.90 -14.71 17.95
C VAL A 9 5.74 -14.27 17.05
N ALA A 10 4.50 -14.47 17.49
CA ALA A 10 3.32 -14.10 16.70
C ALA A 10 3.28 -12.58 16.43
N VAL A 11 3.49 -11.75 17.44
CA VAL A 11 3.54 -10.28 17.30
C VAL A 11 4.65 -9.86 16.33
N THR A 12 5.82 -10.49 16.42
CA THR A 12 6.98 -10.20 15.55
C THR A 12 6.71 -10.56 14.09
N TRP A 13 6.12 -11.72 13.82
CA TRP A 13 5.74 -12.12 12.46
C TRP A 13 4.62 -11.27 11.88
N LEU A 14 3.60 -10.92 12.67
CA LEU A 14 2.56 -9.99 12.24
C LEU A 14 3.15 -8.62 11.89
N GLY A 15 4.13 -8.16 12.67
CA GLY A 15 4.93 -6.97 12.36
C GLY A 15 5.67 -7.09 11.03
N ALA A 16 6.36 -8.21 10.81
CA ALA A 16 7.07 -8.49 9.56
C ALA A 16 6.13 -8.50 8.34
N VAL A 17 4.96 -9.14 8.45
CA VAL A 17 3.95 -9.16 7.37
C VAL A 17 3.41 -7.75 7.12
N GLY A 18 3.12 -6.97 8.17
CA GLY A 18 2.62 -5.59 8.01
C GLY A 18 3.63 -4.67 7.31
N CYS A 19 4.89 -4.71 7.72
CA CYS A 19 5.97 -3.98 7.04
C CYS A 19 6.19 -4.49 5.61
N GLY A 20 6.14 -5.81 5.39
CA GLY A 20 6.31 -6.43 4.08
C GLY A 20 5.18 -6.09 3.09
N LEU A 21 3.93 -6.06 3.55
CA LEU A 21 2.79 -5.60 2.75
C LEU A 21 2.97 -4.14 2.31
N TYR A 22 3.43 -3.29 3.22
CA TYR A 22 3.70 -1.89 2.90
C TYR A 22 4.90 -1.72 1.95
N LEU A 23 5.96 -2.51 2.15
CA LEU A 23 7.10 -2.58 1.23
C LEU A 23 6.66 -2.99 -0.18
N HIS A 24 5.84 -4.04 -0.28
CA HIS A 24 5.28 -4.49 -1.56
C HIS A 24 4.39 -3.42 -2.19
N PHE A 25 3.58 -2.73 -1.39
CA PHE A 25 2.77 -1.60 -1.85
C PHE A 25 3.63 -0.48 -2.44
N LEU A 26 4.70 -0.07 -1.76
CA LEU A 26 5.65 0.93 -2.28
C LEU A 26 6.34 0.44 -3.57
N TRP A 27 6.75 -0.82 -3.59
CA TRP A 27 7.39 -1.43 -4.76
C TRP A 27 6.46 -1.45 -5.97
N SER A 28 5.19 -1.81 -5.77
CA SER A 28 4.19 -1.90 -6.83
C SER A 28 3.89 -0.55 -7.49
N ARG A 29 4.06 0.56 -6.77
CA ARG A 29 3.76 1.91 -7.26
C ARG A 29 4.92 2.61 -7.97
N ARG A 30 6.16 2.10 -7.82
CA ARG A 30 7.40 2.65 -8.41
C ARG A 30 7.38 4.18 -8.62
N GLU A 31 7.00 4.92 -7.59
CA GLU A 31 7.06 6.39 -7.66
C GLU A 31 8.53 6.84 -7.62
N ALA A 32 8.88 7.83 -8.44
CA ALA A 32 10.22 8.40 -8.46
C ALA A 32 10.58 8.93 -7.05
N GLY A 33 11.58 8.32 -6.41
CA GLY A 33 12.01 8.68 -5.05
C GLY A 33 11.68 7.65 -3.96
N ALA A 34 10.93 6.57 -4.24
CA ALA A 34 10.55 5.57 -3.23
C ALA A 34 11.71 4.74 -2.62
N GLY A 35 12.95 4.91 -3.10
CA GLY A 35 14.11 4.09 -2.73
C GLY A 35 14.46 4.10 -1.24
N THR A 36 14.39 5.25 -0.57
CA THR A 36 14.69 5.36 0.88
C THR A 36 13.59 4.72 1.74
N GLY A 37 12.33 4.85 1.34
CA GLY A 37 11.20 4.14 1.95
C GLY A 37 11.33 2.63 1.79
N LEU A 38 11.60 2.15 0.57
CA LEU A 38 11.86 0.74 0.29
C LEU A 38 13.01 0.20 1.15
N PHE A 39 14.08 0.97 1.33
CA PHE A 39 15.20 0.60 2.18
C PHE A 39 14.78 0.47 3.66
N LEU A 40 14.12 1.48 4.24
CA LEU A 40 13.67 1.44 5.64
C LEU A 40 12.71 0.28 5.91
N PHE A 41 11.67 0.13 5.10
CA PHE A 41 10.68 -0.95 5.29
C PHE A 41 11.27 -2.32 4.94
N GLY A 42 12.25 -2.39 4.04
CA GLY A 42 13.02 -3.60 3.77
C GLY A 42 13.82 -4.04 4.99
N VAL A 43 14.57 -3.12 5.62
CA VAL A 43 15.34 -3.38 6.84
C VAL A 43 14.42 -3.78 7.99
N LEU A 44 13.30 -3.08 8.21
CA LEU A 44 12.32 -3.43 9.25
C LEU A 44 11.70 -4.82 9.02
N THR A 45 11.32 -5.13 7.78
CA THR A 45 10.75 -6.43 7.43
C THR A 45 11.76 -7.55 7.66
N ALA A 46 13.01 -7.37 7.20
CA ALA A 46 14.09 -8.33 7.39
C ALA A 46 14.40 -8.53 8.88
N LEU A 47 14.52 -7.44 9.65
CA LEU A 47 14.77 -7.47 11.08
C LEU A 47 13.69 -8.29 11.81
N LEU A 48 12.41 -7.98 11.58
CA LEU A 48 11.31 -8.66 12.25
C LEU A 48 11.18 -10.11 11.79
N ALA A 49 11.36 -10.41 10.50
CA ALA A 49 11.29 -11.78 9.99
C ALA A 49 12.39 -12.67 10.60
N VAL A 50 13.66 -12.24 10.50
CA VAL A 50 14.81 -12.98 11.05
C VAL A 50 14.70 -13.09 12.56
N ARG A 51 14.23 -12.04 13.25
CA ARG A 51 14.00 -12.07 14.70
C ARG A 51 12.97 -13.12 15.08
N GLY A 52 11.83 -13.20 14.40
CA GLY A 52 10.83 -14.23 14.68
C GLY A 52 11.39 -15.65 14.51
N PHE A 53 12.22 -15.88 13.48
CA PHE A 53 12.90 -17.17 13.31
C PHE A 53 13.96 -17.44 14.40
N SER A 54 14.67 -16.39 14.83
CA SER A 54 15.75 -16.52 15.84
C SER A 54 15.22 -17.05 17.17
N TRP A 55 13.99 -16.69 17.53
CA TRP A 55 13.35 -17.17 18.77
C TRP A 55 12.83 -18.60 18.68
N LEU A 56 12.53 -19.11 17.48
CA LEU A 56 12.06 -20.48 17.29
C LEU A 56 13.20 -21.49 17.19
N PHE A 57 14.21 -21.16 16.38
CA PHE A 57 15.31 -22.08 16.07
C PHE A 57 16.53 -21.87 16.95
N GLY A 58 16.68 -20.68 17.55
CA GLY A 58 17.91 -20.28 18.22
C GLY A 58 19.11 -20.22 17.26
N GLY A 59 20.28 -19.96 17.82
CA GLY A 59 21.55 -19.99 17.08
C GLY A 59 22.21 -18.61 16.93
N THR A 60 23.54 -18.62 17.03
CA THR A 60 24.39 -17.43 16.99
C THR A 60 24.32 -16.71 15.65
N LEU A 61 24.27 -17.45 14.53
CA LEU A 61 24.12 -16.87 13.19
C LEU A 61 22.81 -16.08 13.04
N LEU A 62 21.70 -16.61 13.56
CA LEU A 62 20.41 -15.92 13.48
C LEU A 62 20.38 -14.68 14.37
N ALA A 63 20.97 -14.75 15.57
CA ALA A 63 21.15 -13.58 16.43
C ALA A 63 22.03 -12.51 15.75
N GLN A 64 23.15 -12.89 15.15
CA GLN A 64 24.01 -11.98 14.38
C GLN A 64 23.25 -11.34 13.21
N LEU A 65 22.42 -12.09 12.48
CA LEU A 65 21.61 -11.53 11.40
C LEU A 65 20.53 -10.54 11.90
N VAL A 66 19.93 -10.79 13.06
CA VAL A 66 19.01 -9.83 13.71
C VAL A 66 19.73 -8.52 13.98
N PHE A 67 20.91 -8.58 14.61
CA PHE A 67 21.67 -7.37 14.92
C PHE A 67 22.27 -6.72 13.67
N ALA A 68 22.64 -7.48 12.64
CA ALA A 68 23.07 -6.95 11.35
C ALA A 68 21.96 -6.13 10.66
N ALA A 69 20.71 -6.57 10.75
CA ALA A 69 19.57 -5.78 10.26
C ALA A 69 19.31 -4.56 11.18
N ALA A 70 19.41 -4.73 12.50
CA ALA A 70 19.17 -3.66 13.47
C ALA A 70 20.20 -2.52 13.34
N THR A 71 21.47 -2.82 13.07
CA THR A 71 22.51 -1.81 12.88
C THR A 71 22.35 -1.02 11.60
N LEU A 72 21.55 -1.46 10.64
CA LEU A 72 21.18 -0.68 9.44
C LEU A 72 20.02 0.29 9.68
N LEU A 73 19.28 0.17 10.78
CA LEU A 73 18.16 1.08 11.09
C LEU A 73 18.59 2.55 11.23
N PRO A 74 19.66 2.92 11.96
CA PRO A 74 20.02 4.34 12.10
C PRO A 74 20.23 5.03 10.75
N ILE A 75 20.96 4.41 9.82
CA ILE A 75 21.14 4.98 8.47
C ILE A 75 19.84 4.98 7.67
N ALA A 76 19.03 3.92 7.74
CA ALA A 76 17.76 3.84 7.04
C ALA A 76 16.77 4.93 7.49
N MET A 77 16.70 5.18 8.80
CA MET A 77 15.86 6.22 9.38
C MET A 77 16.31 7.62 8.98
N THR A 78 17.62 7.90 8.99
CA THR A 78 18.15 9.20 8.57
C THR A 78 17.89 9.47 7.08
N LEU A 79 18.11 8.47 6.21
CA LEU A 79 17.82 8.61 4.77
C LEU A 79 16.31 8.77 4.49
N PHE A 80 15.48 8.09 5.27
CA PHE A 80 14.03 8.25 5.19
C PHE A 80 13.59 9.65 5.64
N ALA A 81 14.12 10.15 6.76
CA ALA A 81 13.84 11.50 7.25
C ALA A 81 14.29 12.58 6.25
N GLU A 82 15.46 12.40 5.63
CA GLU A 82 15.93 13.26 4.55
C GLU A 82 14.96 13.29 3.37
N HIS A 83 14.53 12.11 2.91
CA HIS A 83 13.58 12.01 1.80
C HIS A 83 12.23 12.65 2.13
N LEU A 84 11.78 12.51 3.38
CA LEU A 84 10.52 13.10 3.86
C LEU A 84 10.49 14.61 3.68
N VAL A 85 11.61 15.26 3.92
CA VAL A 85 11.75 16.72 3.87
C VAL A 85 12.17 17.22 2.49
N ARG A 86 12.58 16.33 1.56
CA ARG A 86 13.11 16.67 0.23
C ARG A 86 14.25 17.68 0.26
N ARG A 87 14.93 17.83 1.41
CA ARG A 87 16.09 18.70 1.62
C ARG A 87 17.24 17.88 2.16
N HIS A 88 18.45 18.39 1.95
CA HIS A 88 19.66 17.74 2.42
C HIS A 88 19.74 17.78 3.95
N HIS A 89 19.76 16.61 4.58
CA HIS A 89 20.08 16.48 6.00
C HIS A 89 21.52 16.96 6.25
N PRO A 90 21.83 17.62 7.38
CA PRO A 90 23.20 18.04 7.69
C PRO A 90 24.16 16.85 7.65
N LEU A 91 25.31 17.05 7.02
CA LEU A 91 26.34 16.02 6.85
C LEU A 91 26.74 15.36 8.17
N GLY A 92 26.79 16.13 9.27
CA GLY A 92 27.08 15.61 10.60
C GLY A 92 26.12 14.52 11.07
N LEU A 93 24.81 14.66 10.82
CA LEU A 93 23.82 13.64 11.21
C LEU A 93 23.91 12.39 10.32
N LYS A 94 24.24 12.56 9.04
CA LYS A 94 24.48 11.42 8.14
C LYS A 94 25.71 10.63 8.55
N LEU A 95 26.81 11.32 8.84
CA LEU A 95 28.06 10.70 9.30
C LEU A 95 27.88 10.03 10.66
N LEU A 96 27.11 10.64 11.56
CA LEU A 96 26.77 10.03 12.85
C LEU A 96 25.94 8.75 12.66
N ALA A 97 24.88 8.78 11.85
CA ALA A 97 24.06 7.60 11.57
C ALA A 97 24.84 6.49 10.84
N LEU A 98 25.66 6.86 9.85
CA LEU A 98 26.55 5.95 9.14
C LEU A 98 27.60 5.35 10.08
N GLY A 99 28.25 6.17 10.91
CA GLY A 99 29.25 5.75 11.86
C GLY A 99 28.70 4.74 12.86
N VAL A 100 27.54 5.03 13.46
CA VAL A 100 26.84 4.08 14.35
C VAL A 100 26.52 2.79 13.59
N SER A 101 25.98 2.88 12.38
CA SER A 101 25.60 1.70 11.60
C SER A 101 26.81 0.83 11.26
N VAL A 102 27.89 1.41 10.73
CA VAL A 102 29.09 0.70 10.28
C VAL A 102 29.87 0.13 11.46
N VAL A 103 30.12 0.92 12.51
CA VAL A 103 30.91 0.48 13.67
C VAL A 103 30.24 -0.71 14.34
N PHE A 104 28.95 -0.63 14.65
CA PHE A 104 28.25 -1.73 15.31
C PHE A 104 27.98 -2.92 14.37
N PHE A 105 27.83 -2.70 13.05
CA PHE A 105 27.75 -3.80 12.09
C PHE A 105 29.06 -4.60 12.04
N VAL A 106 30.21 -3.91 11.99
CA VAL A 106 31.53 -4.55 12.01
C VAL A 106 31.76 -5.26 13.34
N ILE A 107 31.46 -4.62 14.48
CA ILE A 107 31.57 -5.25 15.80
C ILE A 107 30.71 -6.51 15.86
N ASN A 108 29.46 -6.47 15.37
CA ASN A 108 28.55 -7.62 15.36
C ASN A 108 29.05 -8.79 14.47
N LEU A 109 29.88 -8.51 13.46
CA LEU A 109 30.45 -9.55 12.60
C LEU A 109 31.57 -10.33 13.31
N PHE A 110 32.37 -9.64 14.12
CA PHE A 110 33.52 -10.24 14.82
C PHE A 110 33.21 -10.66 16.27
N THR A 111 32.20 -10.05 16.88
CA THR A 111 31.83 -10.24 18.27
C THR A 111 30.32 -10.45 18.35
N ASP A 112 29.87 -11.39 19.17
CA ASP A 112 28.45 -11.60 19.40
C ASP A 112 27.86 -10.44 20.22
N LEU A 113 27.26 -9.48 19.52
CA LEU A 113 26.70 -8.27 20.13
C LEU A 113 25.56 -8.60 21.10
N SER A 114 24.84 -9.71 20.87
CA SER A 114 23.72 -10.13 21.70
C SER A 114 24.15 -10.57 23.10
N ASN A 115 25.33 -11.18 23.21
CA ASN A 115 25.87 -11.69 24.46
C ASN A 115 26.74 -10.67 25.22
N ASN A 116 27.05 -9.52 24.62
CA ASN A 116 27.89 -8.49 25.22
C ASN A 116 27.06 -7.28 25.68
N THR A 117 26.50 -7.36 26.88
CA THR A 117 25.68 -6.30 27.50
C THR A 117 26.25 -4.87 27.40
N PRO A 118 27.55 -4.59 27.67
CA PRO A 118 28.04 -3.22 27.58
C PRO A 118 28.04 -2.69 26.14
N LEU A 119 28.33 -3.53 25.15
CA LEU A 119 28.29 -3.14 23.73
C LEU A 119 26.84 -2.96 23.25
N LEU A 120 25.92 -3.80 23.72
CA LEU A 120 24.49 -3.68 23.43
C LEU A 120 23.92 -2.35 23.98
N LEU A 121 24.27 -1.98 25.21
CA LEU A 121 23.86 -0.71 25.83
C LEU A 121 24.49 0.49 25.10
N ALA A 122 25.75 0.38 24.69
CA ALA A 122 26.40 1.40 23.87
C ALA A 122 25.68 1.59 22.52
N PHE A 123 25.33 0.49 21.84
CA PHE A 123 24.55 0.53 20.60
C PHE A 123 23.19 1.19 20.81
N LEU A 124 22.45 0.79 21.85
CA LEU A 124 21.14 1.35 22.18
C LEU A 124 21.23 2.85 22.47
N GLY A 125 22.24 3.28 23.24
CA GLY A 125 22.49 4.69 23.52
C GLY A 125 22.79 5.48 22.25
N CYS A 126 23.68 4.98 21.39
CA CYS A 126 23.97 5.60 20.10
C CYS A 126 22.74 5.66 19.18
N PHE A 127 21.97 4.58 19.10
CA PHE A 127 20.73 4.51 18.31
C PHE A 127 19.68 5.51 18.81
N ALA A 128 19.53 5.64 20.13
CA ALA A 128 18.64 6.62 20.75
C ALA A 128 19.08 8.05 20.42
N VAL A 129 20.38 8.34 20.48
CA VAL A 129 20.93 9.65 20.10
C VAL A 129 20.68 9.96 18.62
N VAL A 130 20.92 9.02 17.70
CA VAL A 130 20.60 9.18 16.27
C VAL A 130 19.10 9.47 16.06
N THR A 131 18.24 8.69 16.71
CA THR A 131 16.78 8.82 16.59
C THR A 131 16.30 10.15 17.15
N ALA A 132 16.77 10.55 18.32
CA ALA A 132 16.45 11.83 18.94
C ALA A 132 16.94 13.00 18.11
N SER A 133 18.14 12.89 17.52
CA SER A 133 18.72 13.94 16.68
C SER A 133 17.94 14.14 15.37
N ASN A 134 17.52 13.04 14.73
CA ASN A 134 16.61 13.10 13.57
C ASN A 134 15.26 13.72 13.95
N GLY A 135 14.67 13.30 15.08
CA GLY A 135 13.41 13.87 15.56
C GLY A 135 13.52 15.37 15.88
N TRP A 136 14.59 15.77 16.55
CA TRP A 136 14.89 17.17 16.86
C TRP A 136 15.07 18.01 15.59
N PHE A 137 15.82 17.50 14.60
CA PHE A 137 16.01 18.17 13.32
C PHE A 137 14.68 18.37 12.57
N LEU A 138 13.81 17.35 12.54
CA LEU A 138 12.48 17.44 11.95
C LEU A 138 11.59 18.48 12.66
N LEU A 139 11.70 18.61 13.99
CA LEU A 139 10.99 19.63 14.75
C LEU A 139 11.58 21.03 14.57
N TRP A 140 12.89 21.15 14.36
CA TRP A 140 13.56 22.44 14.19
C TRP A 140 13.29 23.04 12.80
N LEU A 141 13.26 22.24 11.74
CA LEU A 141 12.91 22.72 10.38
C LEU A 141 11.46 23.20 10.26
N ARG A 142 10.59 22.79 11.19
CA ARG A 142 9.18 23.19 11.27
C ARG A 142 8.99 24.69 11.22
N ASP A 143 9.82 25.42 11.97
CA ASP A 143 9.53 26.81 12.32
C ASP A 143 10.07 27.80 11.28
N ALA A 144 10.75 27.34 10.22
CA ALA A 144 11.44 28.24 9.29
C ALA A 144 11.22 27.96 7.79
N GLU A 145 10.97 26.72 7.35
CA GLU A 145 11.20 26.38 5.92
C GLU A 145 10.27 25.32 5.28
N LEU A 146 9.27 24.78 6.00
CA LEU A 146 8.43 23.68 5.50
C LEU A 146 7.07 24.17 5.00
N SER A 147 6.53 23.49 3.98
CA SER A 147 5.12 23.65 3.62
C SER A 147 4.19 23.03 4.67
N ASP A 148 2.94 23.49 4.76
CA ASP A 148 1.94 22.98 5.71
C ASP A 148 1.79 21.45 5.71
N ASN A 149 1.98 20.81 4.55
CA ASN A 149 1.88 19.35 4.41
C ASN A 149 3.13 18.63 4.94
N GLU A 150 4.32 19.16 4.64
CA GLU A 150 5.59 18.60 5.11
C GLU A 150 5.75 18.75 6.62
N GLU A 151 5.34 19.89 7.19
CA GLU A 151 5.29 20.10 8.63
C GLU A 151 4.38 19.05 9.31
N ARG A 152 3.18 18.82 8.78
CA ARG A 152 2.23 17.84 9.34
C ARG A 152 2.79 16.43 9.30
N LEU A 153 3.45 16.08 8.20
CA LEU A 153 4.07 14.78 8.00
C LEU A 153 5.24 14.57 8.96
N ALA A 154 6.14 15.56 9.07
CA ALA A 154 7.24 15.54 10.02
C ALA A 154 6.74 15.41 11.47
N ARG A 155 5.72 16.20 11.86
CA ARG A 155 5.14 16.15 13.20
C ARG A 155 4.55 14.77 13.52
N ALA A 156 3.82 14.17 12.60
CA ALA A 156 3.25 12.86 12.82
C ALA A 156 4.33 11.77 12.91
N VAL A 157 5.36 11.82 12.07
CA VAL A 157 6.51 10.91 12.16
C VAL A 157 7.18 11.03 13.52
N VAL A 158 7.45 12.25 14.00
CA VAL A 158 8.05 12.48 15.33
C VAL A 158 7.16 11.94 16.45
N VAL A 159 5.85 12.23 16.43
CA VAL A 159 4.90 11.72 17.43
C VAL A 159 4.85 10.20 17.44
N VAL A 160 4.83 9.56 16.27
CA VAL A 160 4.77 8.10 16.19
C VAL A 160 6.07 7.45 16.61
N VAL A 161 7.21 8.01 16.22
CA VAL A 161 8.52 7.53 16.69
C VAL A 161 8.62 7.69 18.21
N ALA A 162 8.19 8.83 18.77
CA ALA A 162 8.15 9.04 20.21
C ALA A 162 7.24 8.05 20.94
N LEU A 163 6.12 7.64 20.33
CA LEU A 163 5.25 6.56 20.83
C LEU A 163 5.87 5.16 20.64
N ALA A 164 6.67 4.96 19.59
CA ALA A 164 7.31 3.68 19.29
C ALA A 164 8.54 3.41 20.15
N VAL A 165 9.29 4.44 20.57
CA VAL A 165 10.47 4.30 21.46
C VAL A 165 10.17 3.54 22.75
N PRO A 166 9.15 3.88 23.56
CA PRO A 166 8.86 3.13 24.78
C PRO A 166 8.40 1.70 24.47
N LEU A 167 7.72 1.46 23.34
CA LEU A 167 7.36 0.11 22.91
C LEU A 167 8.60 -0.71 22.53
N ALA A 168 9.55 -0.11 21.81
CA ALA A 168 10.82 -0.76 21.48
C ALA A 168 11.68 -1.02 22.71
N ALA A 169 11.62 -0.15 23.73
CA ALA A 169 12.33 -0.36 24.99
C ALA A 169 11.86 -1.64 25.72
N THR A 170 10.60 -2.05 25.54
CA THR A 170 10.10 -3.32 26.12
C THR A 170 10.76 -4.58 25.53
N ASP A 171 11.44 -4.48 24.38
CA ASP A 171 12.17 -5.61 23.82
C ASP A 171 13.42 -5.96 24.65
N PHE A 172 13.96 -5.00 25.41
CA PHE A 172 15.12 -5.14 26.31
C PHE A 172 14.71 -5.47 27.76
N ARG A 173 13.61 -6.23 27.92
CA ARG A 173 13.04 -6.57 29.24
C ARG A 173 13.99 -7.37 30.14
N GLU A 174 14.91 -8.14 29.55
CA GLU A 174 15.87 -8.95 30.31
C GLU A 174 16.90 -8.08 31.02
N GLU A 175 17.16 -6.89 30.47
CA GLU A 175 18.09 -5.90 31.01
C GLU A 175 17.40 -4.81 31.84
N LEU A 176 16.10 -4.52 31.60
CA LEU A 176 15.34 -3.41 32.22
C LEU A 176 14.27 -3.83 33.25
N GLY A 177 13.95 -5.12 33.37
CA GLY A 177 12.97 -5.63 34.36
C GLY A 177 11.53 -5.85 33.85
N HIS A 178 10.63 -6.19 34.79
CA HIS A 178 9.33 -6.88 34.69
C HIS A 178 8.28 -6.40 33.66
N VAL A 179 8.54 -6.50 32.35
CA VAL A 179 7.50 -6.35 31.31
C VAL A 179 7.07 -7.73 30.77
N PRO A 180 5.76 -8.07 30.77
CA PRO A 180 5.30 -9.43 30.48
C PRO A 180 5.41 -9.85 29.00
N VAL A 181 5.41 -8.91 28.05
CA VAL A 181 5.41 -9.19 26.59
C VAL A 181 6.26 -8.14 25.86
N ARG A 182 6.98 -8.54 24.81
CA ARG A 182 7.78 -7.64 23.97
C ARG A 182 6.86 -6.92 22.96
N LEU A 183 6.84 -5.60 22.99
CA LEU A 183 5.92 -4.76 22.21
C LEU A 183 6.59 -4.03 21.04
N GLY A 184 7.90 -4.22 20.79
CA GLY A 184 8.64 -3.45 19.79
C GLY A 184 8.07 -3.55 18.36
N ALA A 185 7.57 -4.72 17.95
CA ALA A 185 6.96 -4.89 16.63
C ALA A 185 5.64 -4.10 16.47
N LEU A 186 4.93 -3.80 17.58
CA LEU A 186 3.76 -2.93 17.55
C LEU A 186 4.13 -1.49 17.19
N GLY A 187 5.32 -1.02 17.60
CA GLY A 187 5.84 0.29 17.20
C GLY A 187 6.02 0.40 15.69
N ALA A 188 6.57 -0.64 15.04
CA ALA A 188 6.72 -0.69 13.59
C ALA A 188 5.36 -0.74 12.85
N LEU A 189 4.40 -1.53 13.35
CA LEU A 189 3.04 -1.58 12.78
C LEU A 189 2.31 -0.26 12.93
N ALA A 190 2.40 0.39 14.10
CA ALA A 190 1.85 1.70 14.34
C ALA A 190 2.45 2.73 13.37
N PHE A 191 3.77 2.68 13.15
CA PHE A 191 4.47 3.51 12.17
C PHE A 191 3.91 3.35 10.76
N VAL A 192 3.79 2.12 10.26
CA VAL A 192 3.20 1.82 8.94
C VAL A 192 1.76 2.35 8.85
N TYR A 193 0.94 2.07 9.87
CA TYR A 193 -0.46 2.46 9.88
C TYR A 193 -0.65 3.99 9.84
N VAL A 194 0.11 4.73 10.65
CA VAL A 194 0.01 6.19 10.68
C VAL A 194 0.54 6.79 9.39
N PHE A 195 1.67 6.28 8.86
CA PHE A 195 2.24 6.77 7.62
C PHE A 195 1.28 6.62 6.43
N LEU A 196 0.63 5.45 6.30
CA LEU A 196 -0.41 5.20 5.30
C LEU A 196 -1.66 6.08 5.49
N LYS A 197 -1.91 6.56 6.71
CA LYS A 197 -3.05 7.45 7.00
C LYS A 197 -2.77 8.91 6.66
N LEU A 198 -1.54 9.35 6.86
CA LEU A 198 -1.14 10.73 6.59
C LEU A 198 -1.05 11.07 5.11
N SER A 199 -0.82 10.09 4.24
CA SER A 199 -0.79 10.32 2.79
C SER A 199 -2.15 10.77 2.20
N GLU A 200 -3.24 10.80 2.97
CA GLU A 200 -4.60 11.01 2.47
C GLU A 200 -5.42 12.08 3.21
N SER A 201 -5.23 12.28 4.52
CA SER A 201 -6.11 13.13 5.34
C SER A 201 -5.43 14.41 5.82
N GLN A 202 -6.00 15.57 5.47
CA GLN A 202 -5.56 16.87 5.98
C GLN A 202 -5.85 17.11 7.48
N ARG A 203 -6.67 16.28 8.15
CA ARG A 203 -6.98 16.42 9.59
C ARG A 203 -6.27 15.34 10.41
N VAL A 204 -5.04 15.63 10.81
CA VAL A 204 -4.06 14.60 11.21
C VAL A 204 -4.18 14.16 12.68
N VAL A 205 -4.27 15.06 13.66
CA VAL A 205 -3.98 14.66 15.07
C VAL A 205 -5.21 14.17 15.84
N ARG A 206 -6.32 14.92 15.84
CA ARG A 206 -7.54 14.51 16.58
C ARG A 206 -8.18 13.24 16.00
N GLY A 207 -8.17 13.12 14.67
CA GLY A 207 -8.63 11.92 13.98
C GLY A 207 -7.70 10.72 14.24
N LEU A 208 -6.40 10.92 14.39
CA LEU A 208 -5.47 9.84 14.70
C LEU A 208 -5.74 9.23 16.08
N LEU A 209 -5.88 10.06 17.11
CA LEU A 209 -6.16 9.60 18.48
C LEU A 209 -7.46 8.80 18.56
N ALA A 210 -8.54 9.25 17.92
CA ALA A 210 -9.80 8.52 17.90
C ALA A 210 -9.68 7.13 17.26
N HIS A 211 -8.86 6.99 16.21
CA HIS A 211 -8.67 5.70 15.55
C HIS A 211 -7.71 4.78 16.32
N ILE A 212 -6.68 5.33 16.96
CA ILE A 212 -5.82 4.56 17.89
C ILE A 212 -6.67 4.06 19.05
N ALA A 213 -7.54 4.90 19.61
CA ALA A 213 -8.47 4.51 20.67
C ALA A 213 -9.46 3.43 20.20
N ALA A 214 -10.02 3.56 18.98
CA ALA A 214 -10.88 2.53 18.40
C ALA A 214 -10.13 1.21 18.16
N ALA A 215 -8.92 1.27 17.61
CA ALA A 215 -8.07 0.08 17.41
C ALA A 215 -7.73 -0.60 18.75
N LEU A 216 -7.47 0.18 19.80
CA LEU A 216 -7.24 -0.32 21.14
C LEU A 216 -8.50 -0.99 21.71
N LEU A 217 -9.68 -0.39 21.53
CA LEU A 217 -10.95 -0.97 21.95
C LEU A 217 -11.21 -2.32 21.25
N PHE A 218 -11.02 -2.38 19.92
CA PHE A 218 -11.14 -3.62 19.16
C PHE A 218 -10.14 -4.68 19.63
N ALA A 219 -8.90 -4.27 19.94
CA ALA A 219 -7.89 -5.19 20.45
C ALA A 219 -8.24 -5.72 21.84
N VAL A 220 -8.81 -4.89 22.73
CA VAL A 220 -9.30 -5.33 24.05
C VAL A 220 -10.44 -6.34 23.90
N VAL A 221 -11.40 -6.08 23.01
CA VAL A 221 -12.50 -7.01 22.73
C VAL A 221 -11.96 -8.32 22.18
N LEU A 222 -11.08 -8.27 21.18
CA LEU A 222 -10.49 -9.46 20.57
C LEU A 222 -9.66 -10.27 21.57
N ALA A 223 -8.84 -9.60 22.40
CA ALA A 223 -8.08 -10.26 23.46
C ALA A 223 -8.98 -10.91 24.51
N SER A 224 -10.09 -10.26 24.85
CA SER A 224 -11.11 -10.81 25.76
C SER A 224 -11.80 -12.04 25.17
N VAL A 225 -12.13 -12.01 23.88
CA VAL A 225 -12.71 -13.18 23.18
C VAL A 225 -11.70 -14.33 23.12
N MET A 226 -10.43 -14.06 22.81
CA MET A 226 -9.36 -15.07 22.83
C MET A 226 -9.14 -15.67 24.22
N ALA A 227 -9.19 -14.84 25.26
CA ALA A 227 -9.10 -15.29 26.65
C ALA A 227 -10.29 -16.16 27.05
N LEU A 228 -11.51 -15.76 26.67
CA LEU A 228 -12.72 -16.53 26.91
C LEU A 228 -12.70 -17.87 26.18
N ALA A 229 -12.29 -17.89 24.91
CA ALA A 229 -12.22 -19.11 24.10
C ALA A 229 -11.14 -20.09 24.61
N SER A 230 -10.03 -19.59 25.15
CA SER A 230 -8.92 -20.44 25.60
C SER A 230 -9.04 -20.95 27.03
N ARG A 231 -9.65 -20.17 27.94
CA ARG A 231 -9.69 -20.48 29.39
C ARG A 231 -11.09 -20.50 30.00
N GLY A 232 -12.11 -20.02 29.28
CA GLY A 232 -13.44 -19.78 29.85
C GLY A 232 -13.46 -18.63 30.88
N PRO A 233 -14.64 -18.32 31.45
CA PRO A 233 -14.77 -17.33 32.51
C PRO A 233 -14.24 -17.93 33.83
N GLY A 234 -13.04 -17.52 34.26
CA GLY A 234 -12.40 -18.04 35.46
C GLY A 234 -11.15 -17.26 35.88
N PRO A 235 -10.43 -17.67 36.94
CA PRO A 235 -9.32 -16.93 37.53
C PRO A 235 -8.09 -16.76 36.60
N GLY A 236 -8.05 -17.47 35.46
CA GLY A 236 -7.02 -17.31 34.42
C GLY A 236 -7.42 -16.41 33.23
N PHE A 237 -8.63 -15.85 33.23
CA PHE A 237 -9.14 -15.01 32.14
C PHE A 237 -8.33 -13.72 31.98
N ALA A 238 -8.12 -12.99 33.09
CA ALA A 238 -7.41 -11.71 33.06
C ALA A 238 -5.94 -11.87 32.60
N GLU A 239 -5.27 -12.92 33.06
CA GLU A 239 -3.89 -13.21 32.67
C GLU A 239 -3.78 -13.63 31.18
N ALA A 240 -4.72 -14.46 30.71
CA ALA A 240 -4.79 -14.84 29.30
C ALA A 240 -5.11 -13.65 28.39
N GLY A 241 -6.00 -12.76 28.83
CA GLY A 241 -6.34 -11.52 28.12
C GLY A 241 -5.14 -10.57 28.03
N LEU A 242 -4.43 -10.35 29.13
CA LEU A 242 -3.25 -9.47 29.16
C LEU A 242 -2.13 -9.98 28.25
N ARG A 243 -1.90 -11.30 28.21
CA ARG A 243 -0.91 -11.92 27.30
C ARG A 243 -1.37 -11.96 25.84
N GLY A 244 -2.67 -12.10 25.58
CA GLY A 244 -3.24 -12.09 24.23
C GLY A 244 -3.36 -10.68 23.63
N MET A 245 -3.35 -9.63 24.48
CA MET A 245 -3.56 -8.25 24.06
C MET A 245 -2.57 -7.76 23.00
N PRO A 246 -1.25 -8.00 23.11
CA PRO A 246 -0.29 -7.58 22.08
C PRO A 246 -0.55 -8.26 20.73
N VAL A 247 -0.88 -9.56 20.73
CA VAL A 247 -1.24 -10.31 19.50
C VAL A 247 -2.50 -9.73 18.87
N ALA A 248 -3.52 -9.42 19.68
CA ALA A 248 -4.76 -8.80 19.23
C ALA A 248 -4.51 -7.41 18.62
N ILE A 249 -3.70 -6.57 19.27
CA ILE A 249 -3.31 -5.25 18.73
C ILE A 249 -2.58 -5.42 17.40
N ALA A 250 -1.60 -6.33 17.32
CA ALA A 250 -0.84 -6.59 16.09
C ALA A 250 -1.77 -7.02 14.95
N TRP A 251 -2.73 -7.90 15.23
CA TRP A 251 -3.69 -8.39 14.26
C TRP A 251 -4.64 -7.29 13.75
N VAL A 252 -5.16 -6.46 14.67
CA VAL A 252 -6.02 -5.32 14.34
C VAL A 252 -5.26 -4.31 13.47
N LEU A 253 -4.02 -3.97 13.84
CA LEU A 253 -3.17 -3.06 13.04
C LEU A 253 -2.86 -3.65 11.66
N LEU A 254 -2.49 -4.92 11.58
CA LEU A 254 -2.23 -5.59 10.31
C LEU A 254 -3.46 -5.57 9.39
N THR A 255 -4.63 -5.90 9.93
CA THR A 255 -5.90 -5.88 9.18
C THR A 255 -6.21 -4.47 8.71
N ALA A 256 -6.04 -3.47 9.57
CA ALA A 256 -6.27 -2.07 9.21
C ALA A 256 -5.32 -1.58 8.12
N ILE A 257 -4.04 -1.98 8.17
CA ILE A 257 -3.05 -1.72 7.11
C ILE A 257 -3.49 -2.38 5.80
N PHE A 258 -3.87 -3.65 5.83
CA PHE A 258 -4.29 -4.39 4.63
C PHE A 258 -5.52 -3.76 3.96
N VAL A 259 -6.59 -3.51 4.75
CA VAL A 259 -7.82 -2.86 4.25
C VAL A 259 -7.50 -1.49 3.66
N ARG A 260 -6.63 -0.72 4.30
CA ARG A 260 -6.25 0.60 3.81
C ARG A 260 -5.41 0.53 2.53
N ILE A 261 -4.43 -0.37 2.44
CA ILE A 261 -3.67 -0.60 1.21
C ILE A 261 -4.62 -0.92 0.06
N ARG A 262 -5.60 -1.80 0.29
CA ARG A 262 -6.63 -2.14 -0.71
C ARG A 262 -7.46 -0.91 -1.10
N ALA A 263 -7.95 -0.14 -0.13
CA ALA A 263 -8.71 1.07 -0.39
C ALA A 263 -7.92 2.10 -1.23
N VAL A 264 -6.65 2.34 -0.89
CA VAL A 264 -5.79 3.29 -1.62
C VAL A 264 -5.42 2.75 -3.01
N SER A 265 -5.25 1.44 -3.17
CA SER A 265 -5.06 0.83 -4.50
C SER A 265 -6.29 1.01 -5.38
N LEU A 266 -7.50 0.81 -4.85
CA LEU A 266 -8.74 1.03 -5.59
C LEU A 266 -8.95 2.52 -5.96
N ALA A 267 -8.58 3.44 -5.07
CA ALA A 267 -8.66 4.89 -5.34
C ALA A 267 -7.58 5.36 -6.33
N GLY A 268 -6.38 4.76 -6.28
CA GLY A 268 -5.24 5.09 -7.14
C GLY A 268 -5.53 4.94 -8.63
N ASP A 269 -6.39 3.99 -9.00
CA ASP A 269 -6.86 3.79 -10.37
C ASP A 269 -7.53 5.05 -10.95
N GLY A 270 -8.21 5.85 -10.11
CA GLY A 270 -8.85 7.09 -10.54
C GLY A 270 -7.85 8.18 -10.88
N ASN A 271 -6.80 8.31 -10.08
CA ASN A 271 -5.77 9.31 -10.30
C ASN A 271 -4.81 8.91 -11.45
N ALA A 272 -4.66 7.62 -11.72
CA ALA A 272 -3.98 7.11 -12.91
C ALA A 272 -4.74 7.48 -14.18
N PHE A 273 -6.08 7.36 -14.18
CA PHE A 273 -6.91 7.81 -15.29
C PHE A 273 -6.82 9.32 -15.55
N LEU A 274 -6.86 10.14 -14.50
CA LEU A 274 -6.73 11.59 -14.65
C LEU A 274 -5.32 12.01 -15.12
N ARG A 275 -4.26 11.39 -14.58
CA ARG A 275 -2.89 11.62 -15.07
C ARG A 275 -2.72 11.20 -16.53
N TRP A 276 -3.33 10.08 -16.92
CA TRP A 276 -3.40 9.69 -18.31
C TRP A 276 -4.09 10.76 -19.14
N LEU A 277 -5.28 11.22 -18.73
CA LEU A 277 -6.04 12.22 -19.49
C LEU A 277 -5.26 13.52 -19.68
N LEU A 278 -4.47 13.94 -18.68
CA LEU A 278 -3.61 15.13 -18.75
C LEU A 278 -2.43 14.99 -19.73
N HIS A 279 -1.88 13.78 -19.90
CA HIS A 279 -0.71 13.53 -20.76
C HIS A 279 -1.07 12.79 -22.05
N ALA A 280 -2.34 12.49 -22.25
CA ALA A 280 -2.83 11.81 -23.44
C ALA A 280 -2.65 12.74 -24.64
N ARG A 281 -2.09 12.19 -25.71
CA ARG A 281 -2.01 12.85 -27.01
C ARG A 281 -3.40 12.83 -27.63
N LEU A 282 -4.10 13.96 -27.53
CA LEU A 282 -5.45 14.22 -28.07
C LEU A 282 -5.40 14.97 -29.40
N ASP A 283 -4.24 15.02 -30.04
CA ASP A 283 -3.98 15.69 -31.31
C ASP A 283 -4.44 14.84 -32.51
N THR A 284 -4.23 13.53 -32.47
CA THR A 284 -4.64 12.59 -33.53
C THR A 284 -5.29 11.32 -32.96
N PRO A 285 -6.20 10.66 -33.70
CA PRO A 285 -6.83 9.41 -33.26
C PRO A 285 -5.81 8.29 -33.00
N GLU A 286 -4.77 8.20 -33.82
CA GLU A 286 -3.65 7.26 -33.62
C GLU A 286 -2.85 7.58 -32.34
N GLY A 287 -2.61 8.86 -32.07
CA GLY A 287 -1.97 9.33 -30.82
C GLY A 287 -2.82 9.01 -29.59
N PHE A 288 -4.14 9.07 -29.72
CA PHE A 288 -5.09 8.70 -28.68
C PHE A 288 -5.09 7.19 -28.41
N LEU A 289 -5.14 6.35 -29.45
CA LEU A 289 -5.07 4.89 -29.33
C LEU A 289 -3.72 4.44 -28.75
N HIS A 290 -2.62 5.07 -29.17
CA HIS A 290 -1.31 4.81 -28.59
C HIS A 290 -1.24 5.22 -27.11
N SER A 291 -1.91 6.32 -26.75
CA SER A 291 -2.04 6.76 -25.35
C SER A 291 -2.91 5.80 -24.54
N LEU A 292 -3.96 5.22 -25.10
CA LEU A 292 -4.83 4.21 -24.46
C LEU A 292 -4.07 2.95 -24.05
N ARG A 293 -3.00 2.56 -24.76
CA ARG A 293 -2.16 1.40 -24.37
C ARG A 293 -1.44 1.61 -23.05
N ARG A 294 -1.28 2.86 -22.61
CA ARG A 294 -0.59 3.22 -21.37
C ARG A 294 -1.47 3.17 -20.13
N LEU A 295 -2.78 2.98 -20.29
CA LEU A 295 -3.72 2.76 -19.21
C LEU A 295 -3.71 1.26 -18.84
N PRO A 296 -3.41 0.88 -17.58
CA PRO A 296 -3.36 -0.53 -17.17
C PRO A 296 -4.69 -1.27 -17.41
N GLN A 297 -5.82 -0.57 -17.28
CA GLN A 297 -7.17 -1.12 -17.46
C GLN A 297 -7.54 -1.32 -18.94
N THR A 298 -6.78 -0.74 -19.86
CA THR A 298 -7.01 -0.85 -21.31
C THR A 298 -5.75 -1.37 -22.01
N ALA A 299 -4.82 -2.01 -21.30
CA ALA A 299 -3.58 -2.50 -21.88
C ALA A 299 -3.84 -3.56 -22.97
N ASP A 300 -4.85 -4.41 -22.75
CA ASP A 300 -5.28 -5.48 -23.66
C ASP A 300 -6.40 -5.06 -24.63
N HIS A 301 -6.50 -3.77 -24.97
CA HIS A 301 -7.55 -3.32 -25.86
C HIS A 301 -7.33 -3.80 -27.30
N VAL A 302 -8.42 -4.22 -27.94
CA VAL A 302 -8.43 -4.60 -29.37
C VAL A 302 -9.09 -3.47 -30.15
N VAL A 303 -8.38 -2.92 -31.14
CA VAL A 303 -8.94 -1.93 -32.06
C VAL A 303 -9.32 -2.66 -33.34
N LEU A 304 -10.60 -2.70 -33.67
CA LEU A 304 -11.11 -3.27 -34.90
C LEU A 304 -11.41 -2.16 -35.90
N GLY A 305 -10.86 -2.31 -37.10
CA GLY A 305 -11.03 -1.37 -38.21
C GLY A 305 -12.00 -1.87 -39.28
N ASN A 306 -12.21 -1.05 -40.32
CA ASN A 306 -13.22 -1.28 -41.35
C ASN A 306 -13.07 -2.63 -42.10
N ALA A 307 -11.84 -3.13 -42.26
CA ALA A 307 -11.58 -4.41 -42.93
C ALA A 307 -12.00 -5.62 -42.08
N GLU A 308 -11.82 -5.56 -40.76
CA GLU A 308 -12.16 -6.64 -39.83
C GLU A 308 -13.64 -6.63 -39.45
N LEU A 309 -14.28 -5.47 -39.61
CA LEU A 309 -15.70 -5.26 -39.33
C LEU A 309 -16.60 -5.40 -40.58
N ALA A 310 -16.03 -5.69 -41.75
CA ALA A 310 -16.74 -5.69 -43.04
C ALA A 310 -17.89 -6.72 -43.11
N ASP A 311 -17.74 -7.84 -42.41
CA ASP A 311 -18.73 -8.93 -42.36
C ASP A 311 -19.83 -8.71 -41.32
N TYR A 312 -19.74 -7.64 -40.51
CA TYR A 312 -20.69 -7.33 -39.45
C TYR A 312 -21.69 -6.25 -39.90
N ALA A 313 -22.93 -6.32 -39.42
CA ALA A 313 -23.99 -5.34 -39.68
C ALA A 313 -23.77 -4.04 -38.87
N LEU A 314 -22.69 -3.33 -39.19
CA LEU A 314 -22.21 -2.12 -38.52
C LEU A 314 -23.27 -1.01 -38.44
N GLY A 315 -24.08 -0.84 -39.49
CA GLY A 315 -25.15 0.17 -39.50
C GLY A 315 -26.16 -0.04 -38.37
N ALA A 316 -26.63 -1.28 -38.21
CA ALA A 316 -27.56 -1.66 -37.16
C ALA A 316 -26.91 -1.61 -35.76
N LEU A 317 -25.65 -2.04 -35.63
CA LEU A 317 -24.86 -1.96 -34.40
C LEU A 317 -24.70 -0.51 -33.90
N PHE A 318 -24.33 0.40 -34.80
CA PHE A 318 -24.18 1.81 -34.47
C PHE A 318 -25.52 2.52 -34.21
N ASP A 319 -26.63 2.08 -34.81
CA ASP A 319 -27.96 2.61 -34.51
C ASP A 319 -28.48 2.13 -33.15
N LEU A 320 -28.17 0.89 -32.80
CA LEU A 320 -28.55 0.26 -31.54
C LEU A 320 -27.78 0.86 -30.36
N ALA A 321 -26.46 1.06 -30.50
CA ALA A 321 -25.64 1.69 -29.47
C ALA A 321 -25.63 3.23 -29.53
N GLY A 322 -25.86 3.83 -30.70
CA GLY A 322 -25.79 5.27 -30.93
C GLY A 322 -26.76 6.08 -30.06
N ARG A 323 -27.85 5.46 -29.60
CA ARG A 323 -28.82 6.07 -28.69
C ARG A 323 -28.30 6.31 -27.27
N ARG A 324 -27.36 5.47 -26.77
CA ARG A 324 -26.96 5.52 -25.36
C ARG A 324 -25.72 6.37 -25.08
N ARG A 325 -24.87 6.67 -26.09
CA ARG A 325 -23.58 7.39 -25.89
C ARG A 325 -22.69 6.80 -24.78
N GLU A 326 -22.96 5.56 -24.38
CA GLU A 326 -22.30 4.81 -23.34
C GLU A 326 -21.59 3.60 -23.97
N PRO A 327 -20.55 3.05 -23.30
CA PRO A 327 -19.96 1.78 -23.67
C PRO A 327 -21.02 0.68 -23.64
N VAL A 328 -20.95 -0.26 -24.58
CA VAL A 328 -21.86 -1.41 -24.57
C VAL A 328 -21.19 -2.56 -23.84
N SER A 329 -21.80 -3.04 -22.75
CA SER A 329 -21.34 -4.24 -22.06
C SER A 329 -21.82 -5.52 -22.76
N ILE A 330 -21.10 -6.63 -22.58
CA ILE A 330 -21.56 -7.96 -23.02
C ILE A 330 -22.90 -8.35 -22.39
N GLY A 331 -23.17 -7.85 -21.17
CA GLY A 331 -24.45 -8.04 -20.49
C GLY A 331 -25.60 -7.34 -21.21
N ASP A 332 -25.39 -6.09 -21.62
CA ASP A 332 -26.36 -5.34 -22.43
C ASP A 332 -26.57 -5.99 -23.80
N ALA A 333 -25.49 -6.41 -24.47
CA ALA A 333 -25.56 -7.10 -25.75
C ALA A 333 -26.40 -8.38 -25.67
N ARG A 334 -26.16 -9.21 -24.63
CA ARG A 334 -26.96 -10.41 -24.35
C ARG A 334 -28.41 -10.09 -23.99
N ALA A 335 -28.66 -8.99 -23.26
CA ALA A 335 -30.01 -8.55 -22.94
C ALA A 335 -30.77 -8.11 -24.21
N TRP A 336 -30.09 -7.45 -25.14
CA TRP A 336 -30.66 -7.02 -26.42
C TRP A 336 -30.92 -8.19 -27.36
N ALA A 337 -30.05 -9.19 -27.40
CA ALA A 337 -30.27 -10.42 -28.16
C ALA A 337 -31.51 -11.20 -27.67
N ARG A 338 -31.92 -11.03 -26.41
CA ARG A 338 -33.13 -11.65 -25.84
C ARG A 338 -34.42 -10.89 -26.16
N LEU A 339 -34.34 -9.66 -26.67
CA LEU A 339 -35.52 -8.87 -27.08
C LEU A 339 -35.98 -9.32 -28.47
N ARG A 340 -37.28 -9.54 -28.64
CA ARG A 340 -37.84 -10.38 -29.73
C ARG A 340 -38.17 -9.62 -31.03
N GLU A 341 -37.29 -8.75 -31.53
CA GLU A 341 -37.59 -7.92 -32.72
C GLU A 341 -36.44 -7.80 -33.74
N GLY A 342 -36.59 -8.50 -34.89
CA GLY A 342 -35.97 -8.19 -36.20
C GLY A 342 -34.44 -8.06 -36.27
N ASP A 343 -33.94 -7.33 -37.28
CA ASP A 343 -32.50 -7.06 -37.58
C ASP A 343 -31.68 -6.55 -36.37
N ARG A 344 -32.33 -6.09 -35.30
CA ARG A 344 -31.68 -5.65 -34.06
C ARG A 344 -31.20 -6.82 -33.20
N VAL A 345 -31.86 -7.97 -33.28
CA VAL A 345 -31.44 -9.21 -32.63
C VAL A 345 -30.15 -9.69 -33.25
N GLU A 346 -30.10 -9.74 -34.57
CA GLU A 346 -28.92 -10.18 -35.32
C GLU A 346 -27.71 -9.27 -35.05
N ALA A 347 -27.90 -7.95 -35.02
CA ALA A 347 -26.85 -7.01 -34.62
C ALA A 347 -26.38 -7.22 -33.17
N ALA A 348 -27.29 -7.53 -32.24
CA ALA A 348 -26.92 -7.80 -30.85
C ALA A 348 -26.17 -9.12 -30.69
N GLU A 349 -26.57 -10.18 -31.40
CA GLU A 349 -25.87 -11.47 -31.44
C GLU A 349 -24.47 -11.33 -32.06
N GLN A 350 -24.35 -10.56 -33.14
CA GLN A 350 -23.07 -10.22 -33.74
C GLN A 350 -22.13 -9.48 -32.78
N LEU A 351 -22.66 -8.59 -31.93
CA LEU A 351 -21.85 -7.93 -30.90
C LEU A 351 -21.41 -8.90 -29.81
N VAL A 352 -22.26 -9.86 -29.44
CA VAL A 352 -21.92 -10.91 -28.48
C VAL A 352 -20.83 -11.81 -29.05
N ASP A 353 -20.96 -12.29 -30.29
CA ASP A 353 -19.93 -13.10 -30.97
C ASP A 353 -18.59 -12.35 -31.05
N LEU A 354 -18.64 -11.06 -31.41
CA LEU A 354 -17.44 -10.22 -31.50
C LEU A 354 -16.76 -10.02 -30.13
N LEU A 355 -17.53 -9.84 -29.05
CA LEU A 355 -16.97 -9.75 -27.70
C LEU A 355 -16.43 -11.09 -27.19
N GLU A 356 -17.12 -12.20 -27.45
CA GLU A 356 -16.71 -13.54 -27.02
C GLU A 356 -15.48 -14.03 -27.79
N ARG A 357 -15.40 -13.81 -29.10
CA ARG A 357 -14.26 -14.18 -29.95
C ARG A 357 -12.96 -13.51 -29.51
N HIS A 358 -13.05 -12.30 -28.97
CA HIS A 358 -11.89 -11.54 -28.49
C HIS A 358 -11.70 -11.61 -26.97
N GLU A 359 -12.52 -12.38 -26.24
CA GLU A 359 -12.50 -12.47 -24.77
C GLU A 359 -12.64 -11.11 -24.06
N MET A 360 -13.42 -10.19 -24.65
CA MET A 360 -13.61 -8.82 -24.16
C MET A 360 -14.98 -8.63 -23.54
N THR A 361 -15.10 -7.66 -22.63
CA THR A 361 -16.36 -7.44 -21.88
C THR A 361 -17.14 -6.22 -22.34
N HIS A 362 -16.48 -5.24 -22.96
CA HIS A 362 -17.12 -3.99 -23.39
C HIS A 362 -16.67 -3.58 -24.79
N ALA A 363 -17.60 -3.00 -25.56
CA ALA A 363 -17.37 -2.43 -26.87
C ALA A 363 -17.59 -0.91 -26.88
N LEU A 364 -16.62 -0.18 -27.42
CA LEU A 364 -16.65 1.26 -27.65
C LEU A 364 -16.81 1.52 -29.14
N LEU A 365 -17.99 1.97 -29.55
CA LEU A 365 -18.32 2.28 -30.94
C LEU A 365 -17.92 3.72 -31.27
N ILE A 366 -16.74 3.92 -31.86
CA ILE A 366 -16.08 5.22 -32.01
C ILE A 366 -16.60 5.97 -33.24
N ALA A 367 -16.43 5.41 -34.43
CA ALA A 367 -16.74 6.10 -35.69
C ALA A 367 -17.49 5.18 -36.65
N ARG A 368 -18.46 5.74 -37.40
CA ARG A 368 -19.25 4.99 -38.41
C ARG A 368 -18.53 4.89 -39.75
N GLN A 369 -17.74 5.90 -40.13
CA GLN A 369 -17.04 5.96 -41.40
C GLN A 369 -15.70 6.71 -41.20
N PRO A 370 -14.55 6.02 -41.25
CA PRO A 370 -14.40 4.57 -41.30
C PRO A 370 -14.95 3.90 -40.02
N ALA A 371 -15.48 2.68 -40.14
CA ALA A 371 -16.00 1.95 -38.99
C ALA A 371 -14.85 1.58 -38.04
N GLN A 372 -14.95 2.03 -36.78
CA GLN A 372 -13.95 1.76 -35.76
C GLN A 372 -14.59 1.40 -34.43
N VAL A 373 -14.20 0.24 -33.90
CA VAL A 373 -14.67 -0.27 -32.60
C VAL A 373 -13.46 -0.60 -31.74
N VAL A 374 -13.49 -0.17 -30.48
CA VAL A 374 -12.47 -0.56 -29.49
C VAL A 374 -13.10 -1.48 -28.46
N LEU A 375 -12.54 -2.67 -28.32
CA LEU A 375 -12.95 -3.65 -27.34
C LEU A 375 -12.05 -3.54 -26.11
N LEU A 376 -12.66 -3.54 -24.93
CA LEU A 376 -12.01 -3.39 -23.65
C LEU A 376 -12.43 -4.50 -22.69
N ASN A 377 -11.52 -4.85 -21.79
CA ASN A 377 -11.84 -5.66 -20.64
C ASN A 377 -11.95 -4.79 -19.38
N LEU A 378 -13.19 -4.47 -18.97
CA LEU A 378 -13.44 -3.75 -17.73
C LEU A 378 -13.84 -4.71 -16.60
N PRO A 379 -13.36 -4.48 -15.37
CA PRO A 379 -13.71 -5.31 -14.22
C PRO A 379 -15.19 -5.18 -13.87
N GLN A 380 -15.92 -6.30 -13.85
CA GLN A 380 -17.38 -6.37 -13.60
C GLN A 380 -17.78 -6.41 -12.10
N GLY A 381 -16.87 -6.02 -11.20
CA GLY A 381 -17.08 -6.08 -9.75
C GLY A 381 -17.68 -4.81 -9.13
N ALA A 382 -17.46 -4.58 -7.84
CA ALA A 382 -17.94 -3.40 -7.11
C ALA A 382 -17.51 -2.03 -7.71
N ASN A 383 -16.52 -2.02 -8.60
CA ASN A 383 -16.04 -0.83 -9.32
C ASN A 383 -16.51 -0.75 -10.79
N ALA A 384 -17.44 -1.61 -11.23
CA ALA A 384 -17.94 -1.63 -12.61
C ALA A 384 -18.44 -0.26 -13.05
N ALA A 385 -19.26 0.42 -12.23
CA ALA A 385 -19.79 1.75 -12.52
C ALA A 385 -18.70 2.81 -12.77
N ILE A 386 -17.58 2.76 -12.03
CA ILE A 386 -16.46 3.70 -12.22
C ILE A 386 -15.70 3.35 -13.50
N GLY A 387 -15.53 2.07 -13.82
CA GLY A 387 -14.92 1.60 -15.07
C GLY A 387 -15.74 2.02 -16.29
N GLU A 388 -17.06 1.85 -16.23
CA GLU A 388 -18.01 2.28 -17.26
C GLU A 388 -18.00 3.80 -17.45
N LEU A 389 -18.00 4.58 -16.37
CA LEU A 389 -17.86 6.05 -16.43
C LEU A 389 -16.57 6.48 -17.16
N ARG A 390 -15.44 5.83 -16.86
CA ARG A 390 -14.16 6.12 -17.54
C ARG A 390 -14.22 5.74 -19.01
N ALA A 391 -14.76 4.58 -19.34
CA ALA A 391 -14.94 4.15 -20.72
C ALA A 391 -15.90 5.07 -21.48
N ALA A 392 -16.94 5.61 -20.84
CA ALA A 392 -17.82 6.62 -21.43
C ALA A 392 -17.08 7.93 -21.72
N VAL A 393 -16.19 8.37 -20.82
CA VAL A 393 -15.33 9.55 -21.07
C VAL A 393 -14.37 9.28 -22.24
N ILE A 394 -13.73 8.11 -22.28
CA ILE A 394 -12.87 7.68 -23.40
C ILE A 394 -13.66 7.68 -24.71
N LEU A 395 -14.86 7.09 -24.73
CA LEU A 395 -15.76 7.06 -25.90
C LEU A 395 -16.08 8.46 -26.41
N ARG A 396 -16.38 9.38 -25.48
CA ARG A 396 -16.75 10.75 -25.81
C ARG A 396 -15.59 11.53 -26.41
N LEU A 397 -14.38 11.35 -25.87
CA LEU A 397 -13.16 11.95 -26.40
C LEU A 397 -12.82 11.38 -27.79
N ALA A 398 -12.87 10.06 -27.94
CA ALA A 398 -12.60 9.38 -29.20
C ALA A 398 -13.55 9.85 -30.33
N ARG A 399 -14.86 9.95 -30.03
CA ARG A 399 -15.86 10.47 -30.96
C ARG A 399 -15.60 11.92 -31.36
N HIS A 400 -15.17 12.75 -30.41
CA HIS A 400 -14.89 14.16 -30.71
C HIS A 400 -13.67 14.32 -31.62
N LEU A 401 -12.64 13.47 -31.45
CA LEU A 401 -11.47 13.46 -32.33
C LEU A 401 -11.82 12.94 -33.73
N GLY A 402 -12.59 11.86 -33.84
CA GLY A 402 -13.05 11.34 -35.14
C GLY A 402 -13.93 12.32 -35.91
N GLN A 403 -14.71 13.16 -35.23
CA GLN A 403 -15.51 14.22 -35.88
C GLN A 403 -14.66 15.38 -36.41
N ARG A 404 -13.50 15.67 -35.79
CA ARG A 404 -12.59 16.73 -36.25
C ARG A 404 -11.77 16.34 -37.46
N GLU A 405 -11.55 15.05 -37.67
CA GLU A 405 -10.77 14.54 -38.80
C GLU A 405 -11.65 14.37 -40.06
N ALA A 406 -12.96 14.22 -39.88
CA ALA A 406 -13.95 14.12 -40.95
C ALA A 406 -14.49 15.49 -41.44
N ALA A 407 -14.16 16.58 -40.75
CA ALA A 407 -14.52 17.96 -41.09
C ALA A 407 -13.31 18.69 -41.66
#